data_AF-A0A258I8U1-F1
#
_entry.id   AF-A0A258I8U1-F1
#
_cell.length_a   1.000
_cell.length_b   1.000
_cell.length_c   1.000
_cell.angle_alpha   90.00
_cell.angle_beta   90.00
_cell.angle_gamma   90.00
#
_symmetry.space_group_name_H-M   'P 1'
#
loop_
_entity.id
_entity.type
_entity.pdbx_description
1 polymer ?
#
loop_
_entity_poly.entity_id
_entity_poly.type
_entity_poly.pdbx_seq_one_letter_code
_entity_poly.pdbx_strand_id
1 'polypeptide(L)' 'MSHYRFVTPHRTGKWYPDLLTAQRQAFAIGAGFLDPRSGMFYPYKDSKLEVGSPDLEGNPQGLAA' A
#
# COMPACT_ATOMS: atom_id res chain seq x y z
N MET A 1 9.64 2.36 11.65
CA MET A 1 9.33 1.13 10.87
C MET A 1 8.25 1.44 9.86
N SER A 2 8.50 1.35 8.55
CA SER A 2 7.50 1.73 7.54
C SER A 2 6.29 0.79 7.53
N HIS A 3 5.10 1.36 7.32
CA HIS A 3 3.87 0.64 7.04
C HIS A 3 3.49 0.80 5.56
N TYR A 4 2.80 -0.19 5.02
CA TYR A 4 2.41 -0.25 3.61
C TYR A 4 0.91 -0.49 3.51
N ARG A 5 0.22 0.24 2.62
CA ARG A 5 -1.17 -0.07 2.26
C ARG A 5 -1.42 0.18 0.78
N PHE A 6 -2.38 -0.55 0.23
CA PHE A 6 -2.88 -0.28 -1.11
C PHE A 6 -4.18 0.52 -1.06
N VAL A 7 -4.34 1.45 -1.98
CA VAL A 7 -5.53 2.31 -2.11
C VAL A 7 -6.05 2.20 -3.53
N THR A 8 -7.36 2.05 -3.66
CA THR A 8 -8.10 2.07 -4.93
C THR A 8 -9.06 3.26 -4.92
N PRO A 9 -9.65 3.65 -6.07
CA PRO A 9 -10.63 4.75 -6.10
C PRO A 9 -11.84 4.56 -5.17
N HIS A 10 -12.19 3.31 -4.85
CA HIS A 10 -13.40 2.98 -4.09
C HIS A 10 -13.14 2.38 -2.70
N ARG A 11 -11.92 1.88 -2.44
CA ARG A 11 -11.57 1.18 -1.21
C ARG A 11 -10.13 1.45 -0.79
N THR A 12 -9.93 1.56 0.52
CA THR A 12 -8.62 1.75 1.15
C THR A 12 -8.24 0.53 1.97
N GLY A 13 -7.06 -0.02 1.73
CA GLY A 13 -6.51 -1.13 2.49
C GLY A 13 -6.04 -0.73 3.89
N LYS A 14 -5.83 -1.73 4.74
CA LYS A 14 -5.21 -1.52 6.06
C LYS A 14 -3.72 -1.25 5.91
N TRP A 15 -3.14 -0.59 6.90
CA TRP A 15 -1.69 -0.52 7.06
C TRP A 15 -1.14 -1.87 7.51
N TYR A 16 -0.09 -2.33 6.83
CA TYR A 16 0.63 -3.56 7.15
C TYR A 16 2.12 -3.25 7.40
N PRO A 17 2.79 -4.00 8.28
CA PRO A 17 4.22 -3.79 8.56
C PRO A 17 5.14 -4.17 7.40
N ASP A 18 4.69 -5.05 6.49
CA ASP A 18 5.49 -5.55 5.38
C ASP A 18 4.79 -5.33 4.03
N LEU A 19 5.58 -4.96 3.01
CA LEU A 19 5.08 -4.80 1.64
C LEU A 19 4.45 -6.08 1.09
N LEU A 20 5.05 -7.24 1.37
CA LEU A 20 4.54 -8.53 0.91
C LEU A 20 3.15 -8.82 1.51
N THR A 21 2.96 -8.49 2.79
CA THR A 21 1.66 -8.64 3.46
C THR A 21 0.63 -7.71 2.83
N ALA A 22 0.99 -6.46 2.52
CA ALA A 22 0.12 -5.53 1.81
C ALA A 22 -0.25 -6.04 0.40
N GLN A 23 0.72 -6.59 -0.35
CA GLN A 23 0.49 -7.14 -1.70
C GLN A 23 -0.44 -8.35 -1.68
N ARG A 24 -0.29 -9.25 -0.71
CA ARG A 24 -1.19 -10.41 -0.52
C ARG A 24 -2.63 -9.98 -0.23
N GLN A 25 -2.80 -8.89 0.52
CA GLN A 25 -4.11 -8.37 0.90
C GLN A 25 -4.72 -7.44 -0.18
N ALA A 26 -3.94 -6.97 -1.14
CA ALA A 26 -4.39 -6.09 -2.21
C ALA A 26 -5.51 -6.70 -3.07
N PHE A 27 -5.52 -8.02 -3.25
CA PHE A 27 -6.57 -8.72 -4.01
C PHE A 27 -7.96 -8.53 -3.38
N ALA A 28 -8.06 -8.57 -2.05
CA ALA A 28 -9.33 -8.48 -1.34
C ALA A 28 -10.03 -7.11 -1.51
N ILE A 29 -9.25 -6.05 -1.76
CA ILE A 29 -9.78 -4.71 -2.00
C ILE A 29 -9.84 -4.33 -3.48
N GLY A 30 -9.39 -5.22 -4.38
CA GLY A 30 -9.32 -4.94 -5.81
C GLY A 30 -8.17 -4.00 -6.21
N ALA A 31 -7.06 -4.01 -5.47
CA ALA A 31 -5.89 -3.17 -5.77
C ALA A 31 -4.82 -3.85 -6.62
N GLY A 32 -4.84 -5.18 -6.72
CA GLY A 32 -3.86 -5.92 -7.50
C GLY A 32 -3.85 -7.41 -7.17
N PHE A 33 -3.01 -8.14 -7.88
CA PHE A 33 -2.85 -9.58 -7.74
C PHE A 33 -1.37 -9.91 -7.56
N LEU A 34 -1.05 -10.68 -6.52
CA LEU A 34 0.27 -11.28 -6.35
C LEU A 34 0.23 -12.69 -6.95
N ASP A 35 0.98 -12.92 -8.02
CA ASP A 35 1.08 -14.25 -8.61
C ASP A 35 2.01 -15.13 -7.75
N PRO A 36 1.50 -16.19 -7.09
CA PRO A 36 2.31 -17.04 -6.24
C PRO A 36 3.34 -17.87 -7.01
N ARG A 37 3.18 -18.05 -8.33
CA ARG A 37 4.09 -18.85 -9.15
C ARG A 37 5.33 -18.05 -9.57
N SER A 38 5.14 -16.80 -10.00
CA SER A 38 6.24 -15.92 -10.40
C SER A 38 6.78 -15.05 -9.26
N GLY A 39 6.01 -14.87 -8.18
CA GLY A 39 6.32 -13.91 -7.11
C GLY A 39 6.11 -12.45 -7.53
N MET A 40 5.58 -12.20 -8.72
CA MET A 40 5.38 -10.86 -9.26
C MET A 40 4.04 -10.28 -8.80
N PHE A 41 4.04 -8.99 -8.46
CA PHE A 41 2.84 -8.25 -8.12
C PHE A 41 2.36 -7.41 -9.30
N TYR A 42 1.07 -7.52 -9.61
CA TYR A 42 0.39 -6.82 -10.69
C TYR A 42 -0.64 -5.85 -10.09
N PRO A 43 -0.34 -4.54 -9.99
CA PRO A 43 -1.31 -3.56 -9.55
C PRO A 43 -2.43 -3.42 -10.59
N TYR A 44 -3.67 -3.32 -10.13
CA TYR A 44 -4.79 -2.99 -11.02
C TYR A 44 -4.78 -1.50 -11.34
N LYS A 45 -5.53 -1.14 -12.39
CA LYS A 45 -5.66 0.26 -12.83
C LYS A 45 -6.10 1.13 -11.64
N ASP A 46 -5.54 2.33 -11.57
CA ASP A 46 -5.85 3.35 -10.56
C ASP A 46 -5.55 2.94 -9.10
N SER A 47 -4.83 1.83 -8.90
CA SER A 47 -4.38 1.39 -7.59
C SER A 47 -3.02 2.01 -7.24
N LYS A 48 -2.89 2.48 -5.99
CA LYS A 48 -1.68 3.14 -5.49
C LYS A 48 -1.14 2.45 -4.25
N LEU A 49 0.18 2.38 -4.14
CA LEU A 49 0.85 1.99 -2.91
C LEU A 49 1.12 3.26 -2.09
N GLU A 50 0.70 3.25 -0.84
CA GLU A 50 1.10 4.25 0.13
C GLU A 50 2.08 3.64 1.13
N VAL A 51 3.09 4.43 1.52
CA VAL A 51 4.11 4.06 2.49
C VAL A 51 4.03 5.06 3.63
N GLY A 52 3.58 4.60 4.78
CA GLY A 52 3.55 5.38 6.01
C GLY A 52 4.87 5.20 6.74
N SER A 53 5.53 6.30 7.12
CA SER A 53 6.56 6.22 8.15
C SER A 53 5.91 6.61 9.47
N PRO A 54 6.00 5.80 10.54
CA PRO A 54 5.43 6.15 11.85
C PRO A 54 6.06 7.43 12.40
N ASP A 55 7.25 7.78 11.91
CA ASP A 55 7.98 9.00 12.28
C ASP A 55 7.42 10.26 11.59
N LEU A 56 6.51 10.12 10.61
CA LEU A 56 5.89 11.23 9.86
C LEU A 56 4.42 11.46 10.21
N GLU A 57 3.76 10.59 10.96
CA GLU A 57 2.38 10.78 11.42
C GLU A 57 2.24 11.87 12.51
N GLY A 58 3.32 12.57 12.85
CA GLY A 58 3.37 13.61 13.88
C GLY A 58 3.62 15.05 13.43
N ASN A 59 3.76 15.37 12.13
CA ASN A 59 3.98 16.77 11.74
C ASN A 59 3.39 17.16 10.36
N PRO A 60 2.23 17.85 10.31
CA PRO A 60 1.67 18.34 9.07
C PRO A 60 2.36 19.59 8.48
N GLN A 61 3.58 19.98 8.89
CA GLN A 61 4.23 21.24 8.44
C GLN A 61 5.60 21.07 7.76
N GLY A 62 5.73 20.15 6.80
CA GLY A 62 7.05 19.81 6.24
C GLY A 62 7.27 19.92 4.72
N LEU A 63 6.35 20.44 3.91
CA LEU A 63 6.57 20.55 2.47
C LEU A 63 6.09 21.88 1.87
N ALA A 64 6.75 22.96 2.29
CA ALA A 64 6.86 24.18 1.52
C ALA A 64 8.27 24.75 1.74
N ALA A 65 9.16 24.46 0.80
CA ALA A 65 10.43 25.17 0.60
C ALA A 65 10.66 25.28 -0.91
#